data_AF-A0A060CNA8-F1
#
_entry.id   AF-A0A060CNA8-F1
#
_cell.length_a   1.000
_cell.length_b   1.000
_cell.length_c   1.000
_cell.angle_alpha   90.00
_cell.angle_beta   90.00
_cell.angle_gamma   90.00
#
_symmetry.space_group_name_H-M   'P 1'
#
loop_
_entity.id
_entity.type
_entity.pdbx_description
1 polymer ?
#
loop_
_entity_poly.entity_id
_entity_poly.type
_entity_poly.pdbx_seq_one_letter_code
_entity_poly.pdbx_strand_id
1 'polypeptide(L)'
;QGYVKTFDVPKSHRFTTHNNRLGVGRRIRLGFLSCDFFEHATAMLFAEVLEKLDRNRFEIFGYCHSPEDNSAMRTRILGTFEHVRKIGTMRNRDAAEIIHDDAIDI
;
A
#
# COMPACT_ATOMS: atom_id res chain seq x y z
N GLN A 1 -23.51 10.20 23.90
CA GLN A 1 -22.34 11.10 23.81
C GLN A 1 -21.51 10.64 22.62
N GLY A 2 -21.22 11.56 21.69
CA GLY A 2 -20.91 11.28 20.27
C GLY A 2 -19.56 10.60 19.99
N TYR A 3 -19.59 9.62 19.08
CA TYR A 3 -18.46 8.77 18.71
C TYR A 3 -17.75 9.18 17.41
N VAL A 4 -18.06 10.36 16.84
CA VAL A 4 -17.42 10.82 15.60
C VAL A 4 -16.44 11.92 15.92
N LYS A 5 -15.21 11.53 16.29
CA LYS A 5 -14.07 12.43 16.19
C LYS A 5 -13.64 12.40 14.74
N THR A 6 -14.04 13.39 13.95
CA THR A 6 -13.57 13.51 12.57
C THR A 6 -12.07 13.79 12.64
N PHE A 7 -11.25 12.81 12.27
CA PHE A 7 -9.82 13.01 12.05
C PHE A 7 -9.66 13.74 10.73
N ASP A 8 -9.87 15.05 10.74
CA ASP A 8 -9.62 15.84 9.55
C ASP A 8 -8.12 16.06 9.40
N VAL A 9 -7.59 15.78 8.21
CA VAL A 9 -6.18 16.03 7.92
C VAL A 9 -6.01 17.55 7.82
N PRO A 10 -5.14 18.19 8.65
CA PRO A 10 -4.92 19.62 8.60
C PRO A 10 -4.58 20.05 7.18
N LYS A 11 -5.09 21.21 6.73
CA LYS A 11 -4.84 21.70 5.36
C LYS A 11 -3.35 21.76 5.02
N SER A 12 -2.49 22.09 6.00
CA SER A 12 -1.03 22.11 5.85
C SER A 12 -0.41 20.73 5.57
N HIS A 13 -1.13 19.65 5.85
CA HIS A 13 -0.70 18.27 5.65
C HIS A 13 -1.38 17.61 4.44
N ARG A 14 -2.25 18.31 3.71
CA ARG A 14 -2.87 17.77 2.50
C ARG A 14 -1.95 17.99 1.31
N PHE A 15 -1.81 16.97 0.47
CA PHE A 15 -1.17 17.14 -0.83
C PHE A 15 -2.09 17.99 -1.73
N THR A 16 -1.53 19.00 -2.38
CA THR A 16 -2.25 19.91 -3.29
C THR A 16 -2.04 19.58 -4.76
N THR A 17 -1.11 18.67 -5.04
CA THR A 17 -0.80 18.16 -6.37
C THR A 17 -0.84 16.64 -6.33
N HIS A 18 -1.11 16.01 -7.46
CA HIS A 18 -1.09 14.55 -7.60
C HIS A 18 -0.34 14.22 -8.89
N ASN A 19 0.70 13.39 -8.77
CA ASN A 19 1.61 13.08 -9.89
C ASN A 19 1.18 11.84 -10.67
N ASN A 20 -0.03 11.35 -10.40
CA ASN A 20 -0.66 10.19 -11.02
C ASN A 20 -0.70 10.38 -12.53
N ARG A 21 -0.09 9.45 -13.27
CA ARG A 21 0.02 9.54 -14.73
C ARG A 21 -1.14 8.82 -15.39
N LEU A 22 -2.32 9.43 -15.34
CA LEU A 22 -3.50 8.93 -16.02
C LEU A 22 -3.29 8.98 -17.55
N GLY A 23 -3.54 7.87 -18.25
CA GLY A 23 -3.40 7.80 -19.70
C GLY A 23 -3.84 6.46 -20.28
N VAL A 24 -4.45 6.49 -21.46
CA VAL A 24 -4.92 5.29 -22.17
C VAL A 24 -3.71 4.37 -22.45
N GLY A 25 -3.83 3.10 -22.06
CA GLY A 25 -2.81 2.08 -22.28
C GLY A 25 -1.68 2.03 -21.24
N ARG A 26 -1.72 2.83 -20.17
CA ARG A 26 -0.78 2.72 -19.04
C ARG A 26 -1.29 1.74 -17.99
N ARG A 27 -0.37 1.05 -17.30
CA ARG A 27 -0.70 0.26 -16.11
C ARG A 27 -1.21 1.18 -15.00
N ILE A 28 -2.25 0.74 -14.30
CA ILE A 28 -2.80 1.39 -13.12
C ILE A 28 -1.91 1.02 -11.92
N ARG A 29 -1.46 2.01 -11.16
CA ARG A 29 -0.66 1.80 -9.96
C ARG A 29 -1.56 1.54 -8.75
N LEU A 30 -1.53 0.32 -8.24
CA LEU A 30 -2.30 -0.07 -7.05
C LEU A 30 -1.41 -0.09 -5.81
N GLY A 31 -1.79 0.63 -4.77
CA GLY A 31 -1.10 0.67 -3.49
C GLY A 31 -1.83 -0.11 -2.41
N PHE A 32 -1.23 -1.21 -1.94
CA PHE A 32 -1.77 -1.99 -0.84
C PHE A 32 -1.01 -1.66 0.45
N LEU A 33 -1.69 -1.00 1.40
CA LEU A 33 -1.16 -0.73 2.73
C LEU A 33 -1.76 -1.70 3.74
N SER A 34 -0.92 -2.38 4.50
CA SER A 34 -1.38 -3.29 5.54
C SER A 34 -0.38 -3.46 6.67
N CYS A 35 -0.90 -3.72 7.87
CA CYS A 35 -0.14 -4.24 9.01
C CYS A 35 -0.04 -5.77 9.02
N ASP A 36 -0.64 -6.47 8.05
CA ASP A 36 -0.87 -7.93 8.09
C ASP A 36 -0.12 -8.74 7.02
N PHE A 37 0.94 -8.20 6.39
CA PHE A 37 1.79 -8.91 5.43
C PHE A 37 2.80 -9.86 6.12
N PHE A 38 2.26 -10.78 6.90
CA PHE A 38 2.99 -11.81 7.65
C PHE A 38 2.07 -13.04 7.85
N GLU A 39 2.39 -13.96 8.77
CA GLU A 39 1.51 -15.09 9.11
C GLU A 39 0.19 -14.62 9.77
N HIS A 40 -0.74 -14.11 8.94
CA HIS A 40 -2.01 -13.54 9.36
C HIS A 40 -3.14 -13.87 8.36
N ALA A 41 -4.38 -13.92 8.85
CA ALA A 41 -5.55 -14.30 8.05
C ALA A 41 -5.73 -13.43 6.80
N THR A 42 -5.49 -12.11 6.90
CA THR A 42 -5.53 -11.18 5.76
C THR A 42 -4.58 -11.63 4.64
N ALA A 43 -3.33 -11.97 4.97
CA ALA A 43 -2.36 -12.42 3.98
C ALA A 43 -2.75 -13.76 3.35
N MET A 44 -3.22 -14.71 4.16
CA MET A 44 -3.67 -16.02 3.69
C MET A 44 -4.80 -15.92 2.66
N LEU A 45 -5.79 -15.05 2.93
CA LEU A 45 -6.94 -14.86 2.05
C LEU A 45 -6.60 -14.07 0.78
N PHE A 46 -5.59 -13.18 0.86
CA PHE A 46 -5.33 -12.21 -0.18
C PHE A 46 -4.18 -12.58 -1.13
N ALA A 47 -3.25 -13.44 -0.71
CA ALA A 47 -2.06 -13.78 -1.50
C ALA A 47 -2.38 -14.24 -2.92
N GLU A 48 -3.34 -15.14 -3.10
CA GLU A 48 -3.69 -15.66 -4.43
C GLU A 48 -4.33 -14.60 -5.33
N VAL A 49 -5.04 -13.62 -4.75
CA VAL A 49 -5.59 -12.49 -5.51
C VAL A 49 -4.44 -11.67 -6.10
N LEU A 50 -3.45 -11.31 -5.28
CA LEU A 50 -2.27 -10.55 -5.72
C LEU A 50 -1.45 -11.32 -6.77
N GLU A 51 -1.32 -12.65 -6.62
CA GLU A 51 -0.65 -13.52 -7.58
C GLU A 51 -1.34 -13.51 -8.95
N LYS A 52 -2.68 -13.41 -8.98
CA LYS A 52 -3.49 -13.46 -10.20
C LYS A 52 -3.79 -12.10 -10.83
N LEU A 53 -3.35 -10.99 -10.23
CA LEU A 53 -3.51 -9.67 -10.84
C LEU A 53 -2.79 -9.58 -12.19
N ASP A 54 -3.48 -9.08 -13.21
CA ASP A 54 -2.95 -8.90 -14.55
C ASP A 54 -1.84 -7.83 -14.55
N ARG A 55 -0.59 -8.29 -14.67
CA ARG A 55 0.61 -7.45 -14.63
C ARG A 55 0.78 -6.55 -15.85
N ASN A 56 0.02 -6.79 -16.92
CA ASN A 56 -0.03 -5.89 -18.07
C ASN A 56 -0.96 -4.70 -17.83
N ARG A 57 -1.87 -4.81 -16.86
CA ARG A 57 -2.84 -3.77 -16.51
C ARG A 57 -2.51 -3.07 -15.20
N PHE A 58 -1.81 -3.74 -14.29
CA PHE A 58 -1.52 -3.24 -12.96
C PHE A 58 -0.03 -3.26 -12.66
N GLU A 59 0.45 -2.17 -12.05
CA GLU A 59 1.74 -2.08 -11.37
C GLU A 59 1.45 -2.03 -9.87
N ILE A 60 1.90 -3.02 -9.09
CA ILE A 60 1.43 -3.15 -7.70
C ILE A 60 2.51 -2.88 -6.66
N PHE A 61 2.14 -2.08 -5.66
CA PHE A 61 2.98 -1.60 -4.57
C PHE A 61 2.46 -2.13 -3.23
N GLY A 62 3.37 -2.58 -2.37
CA GLY A 62 3.08 -3.03 -1.01
C GLY A 62 3.70 -2.10 0.03
N TYR A 63 2.88 -1.45 0.84
CA TYR A 63 3.29 -0.63 1.97
C TYR A 63 3.12 -1.43 3.27
N CYS A 64 4.22 -2.02 3.73
CA CYS A 64 4.25 -2.99 4.81
C CYS A 64 4.48 -2.32 6.16
N HIS A 65 3.47 -2.38 7.04
CA HIS A 65 3.54 -1.97 8.45
C HIS A 65 3.64 -3.19 9.40
N SER A 66 3.93 -4.37 8.87
CA SER A 66 4.02 -5.60 9.65
C SER A 66 5.37 -5.79 10.33
N PRO A 67 5.43 -6.51 11.47
CA PRO A 67 6.69 -6.98 12.04
C PRO A 67 7.43 -7.91 11.07
N GLU A 68 8.74 -8.06 11.27
CA GLU A 68 9.53 -9.11 10.63
C GLU A 68 9.35 -10.40 11.43
N ASP A 69 8.66 -11.38 10.85
CA ASP A 69 8.43 -12.70 11.46
C ASP A 69 9.16 -13.85 10.74
N ASN A 70 9.77 -13.55 9.58
CA ASN A 70 10.42 -14.50 8.68
C ASN A 70 9.50 -15.67 8.24
N SER A 71 8.19 -15.48 8.26
CA SER A 71 7.26 -16.54 7.86
C SER A 71 7.30 -16.82 6.35
N ALA A 72 6.89 -18.03 5.99
CA ALA A 72 6.66 -18.40 4.60
C ALA A 72 5.58 -17.51 3.96
N MET A 73 4.53 -17.18 4.72
CA MET A 73 3.46 -16.31 4.25
C MET A 73 3.96 -14.89 3.95
N ARG A 74 4.81 -14.32 4.82
CA ARG A 74 5.47 -13.04 4.55
C ARG A 74 6.25 -13.06 3.25
N THR A 75 7.08 -14.08 3.07
CA THR A 75 7.88 -14.25 1.84
C THR A 75 6.98 -14.33 0.61
N ARG A 76 5.91 -15.13 0.69
CA ARG A 76 4.93 -15.30 -0.39
C ARG A 76 4.25 -13.97 -0.75
N ILE A 77 3.62 -13.30 0.21
CA ILE A 77 2.83 -12.10 -0.07
C ILE A 77 3.70 -10.93 -0.53
N LEU A 78 4.86 -10.72 0.11
CA LEU A 78 5.76 -9.64 -0.29
C LEU A 78 6.36 -9.89 -1.68
N GLY A 79 6.58 -11.15 -2.05
CA GLY A 79 7.04 -11.55 -3.38
C GLY A 79 6.02 -11.28 -4.49
N THR A 80 4.76 -10.98 -4.16
CA THR A 80 3.76 -10.61 -5.17
C THR A 80 3.91 -9.17 -5.63
N PHE A 81 4.45 -8.27 -4.81
CA PHE A 81 4.56 -6.85 -5.13
C PHE A 81 5.76 -6.57 -6.02
N GLU A 82 5.59 -5.65 -6.99
CA GLU A 82 6.73 -5.16 -7.79
C GLU A 82 7.60 -4.21 -6.95
N HIS A 83 6.96 -3.48 -6.03
CA HIS A 83 7.62 -2.53 -5.15
C HIS A 83 7.16 -2.75 -3.71
N VAL A 84 8.09 -2.98 -2.79
CA VAL A 84 7.80 -3.10 -1.36
C VAL A 84 8.43 -1.92 -0.62
N ARG A 85 7.63 -1.23 0.19
CA ARG A 85 8.07 -0.18 1.11
C ARG A 85 7.83 -0.65 2.54
N LYS A 86 8.89 -0.77 3.34
CA LYS A 86 8.77 -1.05 4.78
C LYS A 86 8.51 0.26 5.50
N ILE A 87 7.29 0.46 5.98
CA ILE A 87 6.82 1.71 6.60
C ILE A 87 6.55 1.55 8.11
N GLY A 88 6.83 0.37 8.69
CA GLY A 88 6.57 0.03 10.09
C GLY A 88 7.12 1.03 11.12
N THR A 89 8.31 1.58 10.87
CA THR A 89 9.01 2.51 11.77
C THR A 89 8.84 3.98 11.39
N MET A 90 8.10 4.28 10.33
CA MET A 90 7.93 5.63 9.81
C MET A 90 6.83 6.38 10.55
N ARG A 91 6.91 7.72 10.59
CA ARG A 91 5.75 8.53 10.98
C ARG A 91 4.72 8.47 9.86
N ASN A 92 3.44 8.60 10.22
CA ASN A 92 2.34 8.60 9.24
C ASN A 92 2.55 9.59 8.10
N ARG A 93 3.13 10.77 8.40
CA ARG A 93 3.41 11.79 7.39
C ARG A 93 4.46 11.32 6.38
N ASP A 94 5.54 10.70 6.84
CA ASP A 94 6.62 10.23 5.99
C ASP A 94 6.13 9.08 5.08
N ALA A 95 5.31 8.16 5.63
CA ALA A 95 4.68 7.10 4.85
C ALA A 95 3.73 7.67 3.78
N ALA A 96 2.94 8.69 4.13
CA ALA A 96 2.04 9.36 3.18
C ALA A 96 2.81 10.07 2.05
N GLU A 97 3.97 10.66 2.35
CA GLU A 97 4.84 11.28 1.34
C GLU A 97 5.40 10.23 0.36
N ILE A 98 5.85 9.08 0.86
CA ILE A 98 6.31 7.99 -0.02
C ILE A 98 5.20 7.50 -0.95
N ILE A 99 3.98 7.29 -0.42
CA ILE A 99 2.82 6.87 -1.23
C ILE A 99 2.48 7.93 -2.29
N HIS A 100 2.58 9.21 -1.93
CA HIS A 100 2.34 10.33 -2.84
C HIS A 100 3.39 10.41 -3.95
N ASP A 101 4.66 10.23 -3.60
CA ASP A 101 5.79 10.24 -4.52
C ASP A 101 5.80 9.04 -5.48
N ASP A 102 5.34 7.87 -5.01
CA ASP A 102 5.11 6.68 -5.85
C ASP A 102 3.96 6.91 -6.86
N ALA A 103 3.16 7.97 -6.69
CA ALA A 103 2.07 8.39 -7.57
C ALA A 103 1.02 7.27 -7.80
N ILE A 104 0.58 6.67 -6.69
CA ILE A 104 -0.45 5.62 -6.65
C ILE A 104 -1.79 6.13 -7.17
N ASP A 105 -2.43 5.36 -8.05
CA ASP A 105 -3.73 5.68 -8.62
C ASP A 105 -4.89 5.28 -7.72
N ILE A 106 -4.79 4.12 -7.05
CA ILE A 106 -5.79 3.55 -6.14
C ILE A 106 -5.11 3.00 -4.88
#